data_AF-A0A455U5N1-F1
#
_entry.id   AF-A0A455U5N1-F1
#
_cell.length_a   1.000
_cell.length_b   1.000
_cell.length_c   1.000
_cell.angle_alpha   90.00
_cell.angle_beta   90.00
_cell.angle_gamma   90.00
#
_symmetry.space_group_name_H-M   'P 1'
#
loop_
_entity.id
_entity.type
_entity.pdbx_description
1 polymer ?
#
loop_
_entity_poly.entity_id
_entity_poly.type
_entity_poly.pdbx_seq_one_letter_code
_entity_poly.pdbx_strand_id
1 'polypeptide(L)'
;MPDMPQDGADLNPLLQDFGLVVHPPMLYMGYVGFSVVFAFAIAALMGGRLDAAWTRWARPWTNLAWAFLTVGIALGSWWAYYELGWGGWWFWDPVENASLLPWLTGTALVHSLAVTEKRGSFKSWTVLLAISTFSLSLMGTFLVRSGVLTSVHAFANDPARGFFILMLLAITVTLSLIVFALRAPRVSHKVGFNWLSRDALLLVNNIFLVIMTVTVLLGTVYPLILDSLGLGKISVGPPYFNALFVPLTVVMCIFMGLGSVTRWKSMATKDLVRKLWLAGVAALVLAC
;
A
#
# COMPACT_ATOMS: atom_id res chain seq x y z
N MET A 1 -3.02 -40.76 -20.31
CA MET A 1 -4.42 -40.66 -20.77
C MET A 1 -4.38 -40.20 -22.21
N PRO A 2 -5.06 -40.89 -23.14
CA PRO A 2 -5.19 -40.46 -24.53
C PRO A 2 -6.32 -39.42 -24.62
N ASP A 3 -6.11 -38.43 -25.49
CA ASP A 3 -6.94 -37.26 -25.82
C ASP A 3 -6.41 -35.93 -25.26
N MET A 4 -5.65 -35.24 -26.11
CA MET A 4 -5.36 -33.82 -25.97
C MET A 4 -6.64 -33.07 -26.40
N PRO A 5 -7.27 -32.25 -25.54
CA PRO A 5 -8.51 -31.55 -25.88
C PRO A 5 -8.32 -30.65 -27.12
N GLN A 6 -9.29 -30.66 -28.05
CA GLN A 6 -9.22 -29.88 -29.30
C GLN A 6 -9.40 -28.38 -29.10
N ASP A 7 -10.03 -27.97 -28.00
CA ASP A 7 -9.98 -26.60 -27.49
C ASP A 7 -8.92 -26.58 -26.39
N GLY A 8 -7.90 -25.73 -26.55
CA GLY A 8 -6.79 -25.63 -25.61
C GLY A 8 -7.33 -25.55 -24.19
N ALA A 9 -6.95 -26.50 -23.33
CA ALA A 9 -7.38 -26.49 -21.94
C ALA A 9 -7.00 -25.13 -21.36
N ASP A 10 -8.02 -24.31 -21.09
CA ASP A 10 -7.93 -23.03 -20.43
C ASP A 10 -7.40 -23.24 -19.00
N LEU A 11 -7.52 -22.24 -18.12
CA LEU A 11 -7.22 -22.38 -16.70
C LEU A 11 -7.85 -23.66 -16.10
N ASN A 12 -7.14 -24.29 -15.14
CA ASN A 12 -7.61 -25.43 -14.35
C ASN A 12 -9.08 -25.21 -13.91
N PRO A 13 -9.98 -26.20 -13.94
CA PRO A 13 -11.38 -26.02 -13.54
C PRO A 13 -11.61 -25.31 -12.19
N LEU A 14 -10.73 -25.50 -11.19
CA LEU A 14 -10.76 -24.77 -9.90
C LEU A 14 -10.49 -23.26 -10.02
N LEU A 15 -9.89 -22.84 -11.13
CA LEU A 15 -9.55 -21.46 -11.46
C LEU A 15 -10.61 -20.80 -12.36
N GLN A 16 -11.61 -21.54 -12.84
CA GLN A 16 -12.71 -20.98 -13.64
C GLN A 16 -13.84 -20.47 -12.73
N ASP A 17 -13.47 -19.57 -11.82
CA ASP A 17 -14.34 -19.09 -10.77
C ASP A 17 -14.55 -17.56 -10.87
N PHE A 18 -15.74 -17.09 -10.49
CA PHE A 18 -16.12 -15.67 -10.54
C PHE A 18 -15.17 -14.77 -9.74
N GLY A 19 -14.76 -15.21 -8.55
CA GLY A 19 -13.78 -14.54 -7.71
C GLY A 19 -12.44 -14.39 -8.42
N LEU A 20 -11.93 -15.44 -9.08
CA LEU A 20 -10.69 -15.36 -9.88
C LEU A 20 -10.81 -14.40 -11.06
N VAL A 21 -11.98 -14.34 -11.72
CA VAL A 21 -12.18 -13.46 -12.88
C VAL A 21 -12.26 -11.98 -12.49
N VAL A 22 -12.91 -11.67 -11.36
CA VAL A 22 -13.22 -10.28 -11.00
C VAL A 22 -12.11 -9.61 -10.19
N HIS A 23 -11.42 -10.33 -9.30
CA HIS A 23 -10.45 -9.67 -8.42
C HIS A 23 -9.22 -9.09 -9.16
N PRO A 24 -8.63 -9.72 -10.21
CA PRO A 24 -7.46 -9.16 -10.88
C PRO A 24 -7.74 -7.85 -11.63
N PRO A 25 -8.86 -7.68 -12.37
CA PRO A 25 -9.27 -6.38 -12.90
C PRO A 25 -9.40 -5.30 -11.83
N MET A 26 -9.94 -5.64 -10.65
CA MET A 26 -10.07 -4.69 -9.53
C MET A 26 -8.70 -4.26 -8.98
N LEU A 27 -7.79 -5.22 -8.77
CA LEU A 27 -6.40 -4.93 -8.39
C LEU A 27 -5.72 -4.03 -9.43
N TYR A 28 -5.88 -4.34 -10.71
CA TYR A 28 -5.29 -3.59 -11.80
C TYR A 28 -5.84 -2.16 -11.91
N MET A 29 -7.16 -1.98 -11.72
CA MET A 29 -7.77 -0.65 -11.64
C MET A 29 -7.19 0.16 -10.48
N GLY A 30 -6.89 -0.48 -9.34
CA GLY A 30 -6.17 0.15 -8.25
C GLY A 30 -4.75 0.58 -8.62
N TYR A 31 -3.95 -0.34 -9.18
CA TYR A 31 -2.57 -0.07 -9.59
C TYR A 31 -2.47 1.04 -10.63
N VAL A 32 -3.26 0.95 -11.69
CA VAL A 32 -3.30 1.95 -12.76
C VAL A 32 -3.90 3.27 -12.26
N GLY A 33 -4.90 3.23 -11.38
CA GLY A 33 -5.48 4.43 -10.79
C GLY A 33 -4.44 5.30 -10.07
N PHE A 34 -3.46 4.70 -9.40
CA PHE A 34 -2.36 5.44 -8.78
C PHE A 34 -1.43 6.15 -9.77
N SER A 35 -1.41 5.77 -11.06
CA SER A 35 -0.63 6.49 -12.09
C SER A 35 -1.13 7.92 -12.29
N VAL A 36 -2.43 8.15 -12.14
CA VAL A 36 -3.05 9.48 -12.26
C VAL A 36 -2.59 10.37 -11.10
N VAL A 37 -2.58 9.82 -9.89
CA VAL A 37 -2.11 10.51 -8.68
C VAL A 37 -0.63 10.84 -8.78
N PHE A 38 0.18 9.90 -9.28
CA PHE A 38 1.58 10.11 -9.60
C PHE A 38 1.79 11.24 -10.61
N ALA A 39 1.04 11.24 -11.71
CA ALA A 39 1.14 12.29 -12.73
C ALA A 39 0.83 13.68 -12.15
N PHE A 40 -0.21 13.80 -11.32
CA PHE A 40 -0.50 15.05 -10.61
C PHE A 40 0.63 15.46 -9.66
N ALA A 41 1.24 14.52 -8.93
CA ALA A 41 2.33 14.80 -8.02
C ALA A 41 3.57 15.34 -8.76
N ILE A 42 3.95 14.70 -9.88
CA ILE A 42 5.07 15.16 -10.72
C ILE A 42 4.77 16.52 -11.35
N ALA A 43 3.57 16.71 -11.90
CA ALA A 43 3.16 17.98 -12.50
C ALA A 43 3.20 19.13 -11.49
N ALA A 44 2.66 18.93 -10.28
CA ALA A 44 2.63 19.94 -9.23
C ALA A 44 4.04 20.28 -8.73
N LEU A 45 4.92 19.29 -8.66
CA LEU A 45 6.31 19.44 -8.25
C LEU A 45 7.15 20.18 -9.32
N MET A 46 6.95 19.88 -10.60
CA MET A 46 7.58 20.60 -11.72
C MET A 46 7.08 22.05 -11.81
N GLY A 47 5.78 22.26 -11.63
CA GLY A 47 5.14 23.57 -11.60
C GLY A 47 5.48 24.41 -10.36
N GLY A 48 6.12 23.81 -9.35
CA GLY A 48 6.53 24.48 -8.11
C GLY A 48 5.36 24.93 -7.23
N ARG A 49 4.15 24.42 -7.48
CA ARG A 49 2.92 24.80 -6.79
C ARG A 49 2.28 23.59 -6.13
N LEU A 50 2.68 23.31 -4.89
CA LEU A 50 1.98 22.36 -4.02
C LEU A 50 0.93 23.10 -3.18
N ASP A 51 -0.10 23.64 -3.84
CA ASP A 51 -1.20 24.38 -3.22
C ASP A 51 -2.43 23.50 -2.88
N ALA A 52 -3.50 24.09 -2.34
CA ALA A 52 -4.71 23.32 -2.04
C ALA A 52 -5.37 22.75 -3.31
N ALA A 53 -5.13 23.35 -4.48
CA ALA A 53 -5.71 22.88 -5.73
C ALA A 53 -5.16 21.50 -6.10
N TRP A 54 -3.84 21.27 -6.01
CA TRP A 54 -3.28 19.94 -6.29
C TRP A 54 -3.91 18.87 -5.39
N THR A 55 -4.05 19.14 -4.08
CA THR A 55 -4.65 18.18 -3.14
C THR A 55 -6.10 17.86 -3.50
N ARG A 56 -6.86 18.87 -3.92
CA ARG A 56 -8.28 18.72 -4.29
C ARG A 56 -8.45 17.87 -5.54
N TRP A 57 -7.53 17.97 -6.50
CA TRP A 57 -7.52 17.13 -7.70
C TRP A 57 -7.02 15.71 -7.40
N ALA A 58 -5.95 15.54 -6.64
CA ALA A 58 -5.36 14.23 -6.38
C ALA A 58 -6.23 13.32 -5.49
N ARG A 59 -6.98 13.90 -4.55
CA ARG A 59 -7.76 13.17 -3.54
C ARG A 59 -8.85 12.23 -4.10
N PRO A 60 -9.75 12.63 -5.00
CA PRO A 60 -10.74 11.70 -5.57
C PRO A 60 -10.08 10.53 -6.31
N TRP A 61 -9.01 10.78 -7.08
CA TRP A 61 -8.27 9.71 -7.78
C TRP A 61 -7.57 8.77 -6.82
N THR A 62 -6.98 9.30 -5.74
CA THR A 62 -6.36 8.48 -4.68
C THR A 62 -7.39 7.59 -4.02
N ASN A 63 -8.54 8.15 -3.63
CA ASN A 63 -9.61 7.40 -2.98
C ASN A 63 -10.19 6.32 -3.90
N LEU A 64 -10.38 6.63 -5.18
CA LEU A 64 -10.90 5.69 -6.17
C LEU A 64 -9.93 4.52 -6.39
N ALA A 65 -8.65 4.82 -6.63
CA ALA A 65 -7.60 3.81 -6.80
C ALA A 65 -7.46 2.94 -5.55
N TRP A 66 -7.43 3.55 -4.36
CA TRP A 66 -7.39 2.84 -3.09
C TRP A 66 -8.63 1.97 -2.85
N ALA A 67 -9.82 2.45 -3.21
CA ALA A 67 -11.06 1.67 -3.08
C ALA A 67 -11.06 0.44 -3.99
N PHE A 68 -10.70 0.60 -5.27
CA PHE A 68 -10.57 -0.52 -6.20
C PHE A 68 -9.54 -1.54 -5.73
N LEU A 69 -8.38 -1.07 -5.24
CA LEU A 69 -7.35 -1.94 -4.69
C LEU A 69 -7.86 -2.69 -3.44
N THR A 70 -8.57 -2.00 -2.55
CA THR A 70 -9.17 -2.60 -1.34
C THR A 70 -10.16 -3.70 -1.71
N VAL A 71 -11.05 -3.44 -2.67
CA VAL A 71 -12.04 -4.42 -3.14
C VAL A 71 -11.33 -5.59 -3.84
N GLY A 72 -10.32 -5.33 -4.67
CA GLY A 72 -9.54 -6.39 -5.32
C GLY A 72 -8.85 -7.31 -4.32
N ILE A 73 -8.23 -6.74 -3.28
CA ILE A 73 -7.59 -7.53 -2.20
C ILE A 73 -8.64 -8.34 -1.43
N ALA A 74 -9.77 -7.73 -1.07
CA ALA A 74 -10.83 -8.40 -0.32
C ALA A 74 -11.47 -9.55 -1.12
N LEU A 75 -11.72 -9.36 -2.41
CA LEU A 75 -12.24 -10.40 -3.31
C LEU A 75 -11.22 -11.52 -3.51
N GLY A 76 -9.94 -11.20 -3.66
CA GLY A 76 -8.87 -12.20 -3.75
C GLY A 76 -8.76 -13.03 -2.47
N SER A 77 -8.82 -12.37 -1.31
CA SER A 77 -8.78 -13.02 0.01
C SER A 77 -9.99 -13.93 0.23
N TRP A 78 -11.19 -13.45 -0.13
CA TRP A 78 -12.41 -14.24 -0.11
C TRP A 78 -12.24 -15.48 -0.99
N TRP A 79 -11.82 -15.29 -2.24
CA TRP A 79 -11.65 -16.38 -3.21
C TRP A 79 -10.66 -17.44 -2.73
N ALA A 80 -9.49 -17.02 -2.25
CA ALA A 80 -8.49 -17.92 -1.70
C ALA A 80 -9.00 -18.70 -0.48
N TYR A 81 -9.80 -18.07 0.39
CA TYR A 81 -10.36 -18.72 1.56
C TYR A 81 -11.31 -19.88 1.20
N TYR A 82 -12.24 -19.68 0.26
CA TYR A 82 -13.21 -20.73 -0.06
C TYR A 82 -12.71 -21.76 -1.08
N GLU A 83 -11.96 -21.33 -2.10
CA GLU A 83 -11.59 -22.20 -3.21
C GLU A 83 -10.28 -22.95 -2.94
N LEU A 84 -9.29 -22.26 -2.37
CA LEU A 84 -8.00 -22.87 -2.04
C LEU A 84 -8.00 -23.52 -0.65
N GLY A 85 -9.09 -23.36 0.11
CA GLY A 85 -9.26 -23.95 1.45
C GLY A 85 -8.20 -23.47 2.44
N TRP A 86 -7.66 -22.27 2.23
CA TRP A 86 -6.69 -21.70 3.14
C TRP A 86 -7.36 -21.55 4.50
N GLY A 87 -6.72 -22.08 5.55
CA GLY A 87 -7.24 -22.02 6.93
C GLY A 87 -7.37 -20.60 7.51
N GLY A 88 -7.39 -19.56 6.67
CA GLY A 88 -7.54 -18.14 6.99
C GLY A 88 -7.67 -17.29 5.72
N TRP A 89 -7.96 -16.00 5.92
CA TRP A 89 -8.20 -15.02 4.85
C TRP A 89 -6.92 -14.42 4.24
N TRP A 90 -5.75 -14.73 4.79
CA TRP A 90 -4.47 -14.18 4.36
C TRP A 90 -3.35 -15.17 4.67
N PHE A 91 -2.43 -15.39 3.73
CA PHE A 91 -1.37 -16.39 3.90
C PHE A 91 0.05 -15.82 3.79
N TRP A 92 0.17 -14.50 3.57
CA TRP A 92 1.45 -13.83 3.35
C TRP A 92 2.21 -14.37 2.11
N ASP A 93 1.47 -14.84 1.10
CA ASP A 93 2.05 -15.23 -0.17
C ASP A 93 2.70 -13.99 -0.86
N PRO A 94 3.83 -14.13 -1.56
CA PRO A 94 4.50 -13.00 -2.20
C PRO A 94 3.62 -12.17 -3.15
N VAL A 95 2.63 -12.79 -3.81
CA VAL A 95 1.67 -12.09 -4.68
C VAL A 95 0.65 -11.29 -3.88
N GLU A 96 0.18 -11.85 -2.75
CA GLU A 96 -0.65 -11.11 -1.80
C GLU A 96 0.11 -9.90 -1.24
N ASN A 97 1.35 -10.12 -0.81
CA ASN A 97 2.24 -9.07 -0.29
C ASN A 97 2.47 -7.97 -1.32
N ALA A 98 2.67 -8.34 -2.59
CA ALA A 98 2.84 -7.39 -3.69
C ALA A 98 1.65 -6.43 -3.83
N SER A 99 0.42 -6.90 -3.58
CA SER A 99 -0.79 -6.05 -3.57
C SER A 99 -0.96 -5.21 -2.31
N LEU A 100 -0.48 -5.72 -1.17
CA LEU A 100 -0.54 -5.02 0.11
C LEU A 100 0.39 -3.80 0.15
N LEU A 101 1.53 -3.85 -0.52
CA LEU A 101 2.52 -2.77 -0.56
C LEU A 101 1.94 -1.41 -1.00
N PRO A 102 1.38 -1.27 -2.22
CA PRO A 102 0.75 -0.01 -2.64
C PRO A 102 -0.52 0.30 -1.85
N TRP A 103 -1.19 -0.70 -1.24
CA TRP A 103 -2.34 -0.45 -0.38
C TRP A 103 -1.95 0.26 0.92
N LEU A 104 -0.85 -0.16 1.56
CA LEU A 104 -0.33 0.47 2.78
C LEU A 104 0.14 1.90 2.52
N THR A 105 0.94 2.13 1.47
CA THR A 105 1.39 3.48 1.13
C THR A 105 0.26 4.35 0.59
N GLY A 106 -0.70 3.76 -0.13
CA GLY A 106 -1.92 4.44 -0.58
C GLY A 106 -2.79 4.86 0.60
N THR A 107 -2.91 4.03 1.63
CA THR A 107 -3.59 4.39 2.89
C THR A 107 -2.88 5.56 3.58
N ALA A 108 -1.55 5.53 3.63
CA ALA A 108 -0.76 6.66 4.16
C ALA A 108 -1.00 7.93 3.34
N LEU A 109 -1.01 7.81 2.00
CA LEU A 109 -1.27 8.90 1.07
C LEU A 109 -2.64 9.53 1.26
N VAL A 110 -3.71 8.75 1.44
CA VAL A 110 -5.07 9.25 1.72
C VAL A 110 -5.07 10.14 2.97
N HIS A 111 -4.43 9.69 4.05
CA HIS A 111 -4.32 10.46 5.29
C HIS A 111 -3.46 11.71 5.12
N SER A 112 -2.34 11.59 4.40
CA SER A 112 -1.42 12.70 4.15
C SER A 112 -2.04 13.79 3.28
N LEU A 113 -2.85 13.41 2.28
CA LEU A 113 -3.65 14.34 1.47
C LEU A 113 -4.65 15.11 2.33
N ALA A 114 -5.33 14.43 3.26
CA ALA A 114 -6.26 15.09 4.17
C ALA A 114 -5.58 16.14 5.06
N VAL A 115 -4.37 15.85 5.57
CA VAL A 115 -3.58 16.83 6.33
C VAL A 115 -3.11 17.98 5.44
N THR A 116 -2.62 17.67 4.24
CA THR A 116 -2.12 18.69 3.31
C THR A 116 -3.24 19.65 2.88
N GLU A 117 -4.43 19.13 2.58
CA GLU A 117 -5.60 19.94 2.22
C GLU A 117 -6.05 20.84 3.38
N LYS A 118 -6.11 20.31 4.61
CA LYS A 118 -6.66 21.04 5.77
C LYS A 118 -5.66 21.96 6.47
N ARG A 119 -4.36 21.66 6.40
CA ARG A 119 -3.31 22.35 7.18
C ARG A 119 -2.23 22.97 6.32
N GLY A 120 -2.14 22.61 5.04
CA GLY A 120 -1.02 22.98 4.18
C GLY A 120 0.34 22.40 4.61
N SER A 121 0.34 21.46 5.57
CA SER A 121 1.53 20.73 6.03
C SER A 121 1.76 19.48 5.18
N PHE A 122 2.89 18.79 5.38
CA PHE A 122 3.21 17.48 4.74
C PHE A 122 3.22 17.48 3.20
N LYS A 123 3.38 18.63 2.55
CA LYS A 123 3.40 18.73 1.08
C LYS A 123 4.42 17.77 0.46
N SER A 124 5.69 17.86 0.86
CA SER A 124 6.76 17.00 0.34
C SER A 124 6.56 15.53 0.72
N TRP A 125 6.08 15.25 1.93
CA TRP A 125 5.78 13.88 2.38
C TRP A 125 4.66 13.24 1.53
N THR A 126 3.61 14.00 1.24
CA THR A 126 2.48 13.52 0.42
C THR A 126 2.91 13.26 -1.02
N VAL A 127 3.76 14.11 -1.60
CA VAL A 127 4.33 13.87 -2.93
C VAL A 127 5.20 12.62 -2.94
N LEU A 128 6.04 12.43 -1.93
CA LEU A 128 6.86 11.23 -1.80
C LEU A 128 5.98 9.97 -1.72
N LEU A 129 4.92 9.99 -0.91
CA LEU A 129 3.97 8.89 -0.82
C LEU A 129 3.25 8.61 -2.14
N ALA A 130 2.91 9.63 -2.92
CA ALA A 130 2.32 9.46 -4.25
C ALA A 130 3.30 8.77 -5.22
N ILE A 131 4.57 9.18 -5.21
CA ILE A 131 5.64 8.55 -5.97
C ILE A 131 5.82 7.09 -5.54
N SER A 132 6.04 6.86 -4.24
CA SER A 132 6.23 5.52 -3.68
C SER A 132 5.06 4.60 -3.96
N THR A 133 3.82 5.07 -3.83
CA THR A 133 2.63 4.23 -4.06
C THR A 133 2.56 3.75 -5.51
N PHE A 134 2.76 4.62 -6.49
CA PHE A 134 2.76 4.20 -7.88
C PHE A 134 3.97 3.32 -8.23
N SER A 135 5.15 3.63 -7.69
CA SER A 135 6.33 2.77 -7.83
C SER A 135 6.10 1.37 -7.26
N LEU A 136 5.42 1.26 -6.12
CA LEU A 136 5.06 -0.03 -5.52
C LEU A 136 3.99 -0.78 -6.33
N SER A 137 3.06 -0.08 -6.98
CA SER A 137 2.14 -0.71 -7.96
C SER A 137 2.89 -1.30 -9.15
N LEU A 138 3.87 -0.59 -9.70
CA LEU A 138 4.74 -1.09 -10.78
C LEU A 138 5.60 -2.26 -10.30
N MET A 139 6.16 -2.17 -9.08
CA MET A 139 6.91 -3.27 -8.46
C MET A 139 6.02 -4.50 -8.29
N GLY A 140 4.80 -4.35 -7.77
CA GLY A 140 3.87 -5.47 -7.62
C GLY A 140 3.54 -6.11 -8.97
N THR A 141 3.35 -5.30 -10.01
CA THR A 141 3.15 -5.79 -11.39
C THR A 141 4.37 -6.58 -11.90
N PHE A 142 5.59 -6.06 -11.64
CA PHE A 142 6.84 -6.75 -11.98
C PHE A 142 6.94 -8.10 -11.25
N LEU A 143 6.74 -8.11 -9.94
CA LEU A 143 6.87 -9.31 -9.11
C LEU A 143 5.94 -10.44 -9.59
N VAL A 144 4.69 -10.11 -9.90
CA VAL A 144 3.69 -11.10 -10.33
C VAL A 144 3.89 -11.57 -11.78
N ARG A 145 4.43 -10.73 -12.67
CA ARG A 145 4.52 -11.05 -14.11
C ARG A 145 5.87 -11.54 -14.60
N SER A 146 6.94 -11.26 -13.88
CA SER A 146 8.31 -11.58 -14.30
C SER A 146 8.69 -13.05 -14.14
N GLY A 147 7.91 -13.82 -13.36
CA GLY A 147 8.25 -15.20 -13.01
C GLY A 147 9.39 -15.32 -11.99
N VAL A 148 9.82 -14.21 -11.37
CA VAL A 148 10.83 -14.23 -10.29
C VAL A 148 10.29 -14.78 -8.98
N LEU A 149 8.97 -14.67 -8.76
CA LEU A 149 8.32 -15.20 -7.57
C LEU A 149 8.06 -16.70 -7.70
N THR A 150 8.33 -17.43 -6.62
CA THR A 150 7.75 -18.76 -6.41
C THR A 150 6.46 -18.58 -5.62
N SER A 151 5.32 -18.64 -6.31
CA SER A 151 3.99 -18.42 -5.72
C SER A 151 2.93 -19.27 -6.42
N VAL A 152 1.92 -19.69 -5.65
CA VAL A 152 0.74 -20.39 -6.18
C VAL A 152 -0.19 -19.47 -6.97
N HIS A 153 -0.04 -18.15 -6.79
CA HIS A 153 -0.77 -17.10 -7.51
C HIS A 153 -0.04 -16.60 -8.76
N ALA A 154 1.15 -17.12 -9.07
CA ALA A 154 1.90 -16.73 -10.24
C ALA A 154 1.32 -17.42 -11.49
N PHE A 155 0.55 -16.67 -12.28
CA PHE A 155 -0.03 -17.12 -13.55
C PHE A 155 0.48 -16.28 -14.73
N ALA A 156 0.65 -16.92 -15.89
CA ALA A 156 1.09 -16.26 -17.13
C ALA A 156 2.39 -15.45 -16.98
N ASN A 157 3.46 -16.14 -16.55
CA ASN A 157 4.81 -15.60 -16.45
C ASN A 157 5.38 -15.35 -17.85
N ASP A 158 5.86 -14.13 -18.10
CA ASP A 158 6.53 -13.75 -19.34
C ASP A 158 7.79 -12.94 -18.98
N PRO A 159 8.98 -13.56 -19.00
CA PRO A 159 10.22 -12.89 -18.63
C PRO A 159 10.52 -11.64 -19.47
N ALA A 160 10.11 -11.59 -20.74
CA ALA A 160 10.32 -10.43 -21.60
C ALA A 160 9.47 -9.24 -21.14
N ARG A 161 8.19 -9.48 -20.79
CA ARG A 161 7.34 -8.46 -20.16
C ARG A 161 7.86 -8.06 -18.78
N GLY A 162 8.32 -9.02 -18.00
CA GLY A 162 8.95 -8.78 -16.70
C GLY A 162 10.12 -7.81 -16.80
N PHE A 163 11.03 -8.05 -17.75
CA PHE A 163 12.16 -7.16 -18.01
C PHE A 163 11.72 -5.75 -18.45
N PHE A 164 10.72 -5.65 -19.33
CA PHE A 164 10.16 -4.36 -19.73
C PHE A 164 9.60 -3.58 -18.53
N ILE A 165 8.83 -4.24 -17.66
CA ILE A 165 8.26 -3.60 -16.46
C ILE A 165 9.38 -3.20 -15.49
N LEU A 166 10.42 -4.02 -15.33
CA LEU A 166 11.59 -3.67 -14.50
C LEU A 166 12.29 -2.41 -15.01
N MET A 167 12.50 -2.28 -16.31
CA MET A 167 13.06 -1.07 -16.92
C MET A 167 12.14 0.14 -16.72
N LEU A 168 10.84 -0.03 -16.93
CA LEU A 168 9.84 1.01 -16.68
C LEU A 168 9.85 1.46 -15.22
N LEU A 169 9.93 0.53 -14.28
CA LEU A 169 10.05 0.79 -12.85
C LEU A 169 11.32 1.58 -12.55
N ALA A 170 12.47 1.11 -13.02
CA ALA A 170 13.77 1.75 -12.80
C ALA A 170 13.78 3.19 -13.31
N ILE A 171 13.29 3.43 -14.53
CA ILE A 171 13.17 4.76 -15.13
C ILE A 171 12.21 5.63 -14.31
N THR A 172 11.02 5.11 -14.01
CA THR A 172 9.96 5.84 -13.28
C THR A 172 10.44 6.27 -11.89
N VAL A 173 11.00 5.34 -11.11
CA VAL A 173 11.54 5.60 -9.76
C VAL A 173 12.68 6.59 -9.84
N THR A 174 13.66 6.35 -10.72
CA THR A 174 14.85 7.20 -10.80
C THR A 174 14.49 8.63 -11.20
N LEU A 175 13.72 8.81 -12.27
CA LEU A 175 13.34 10.14 -12.75
C LEU A 175 12.46 10.88 -11.74
N SER A 176 11.46 10.21 -11.17
CA SER A 176 10.56 10.85 -10.19
C SER A 176 11.29 11.26 -8.91
N LEU A 177 12.19 10.42 -8.40
CA LEU A 177 12.99 10.75 -7.22
C LEU A 177 14.03 11.83 -7.49
N ILE A 178 14.62 11.89 -8.70
CA ILE A 178 15.47 13.02 -9.10
C ILE A 178 14.67 14.31 -9.13
N VAL A 179 13.49 14.33 -9.76
CA VAL A 179 12.62 15.51 -9.77
C VAL A 179 12.24 15.90 -8.35
N PHE A 180 11.91 14.92 -7.49
CA PHE A 180 11.65 15.14 -6.06
C PHE A 180 12.83 15.79 -5.35
N ALA A 181 14.04 15.23 -5.44
CA ALA A 181 15.22 15.75 -4.79
C ALA A 181 15.53 17.21 -5.22
N LEU A 182 15.37 17.51 -6.51
CA LEU A 182 15.67 18.83 -7.06
C LEU A 182 14.60 19.89 -6.76
N ARG A 183 13.33 19.50 -6.60
CA ARG A 183 12.20 20.43 -6.51
C ARG A 183 11.59 20.51 -5.11
N ALA A 184 11.59 19.42 -4.33
CA ALA A 184 10.97 19.35 -3.01
C ALA A 184 11.45 20.41 -2.00
N PRO A 185 12.75 20.79 -1.95
CA PRO A 185 13.21 21.84 -1.03
C PRO A 185 12.60 23.21 -1.31
N ARG A 186 12.23 23.51 -2.58
CA ARG A 186 11.66 24.80 -2.98
C ARG A 186 10.18 24.97 -2.60
N VAL A 187 9.50 23.87 -2.29
CA VAL A 187 8.05 23.80 -2.03
C VAL A 187 7.71 23.43 -0.58
N SER A 188 8.73 23.08 0.22
CA SER A 188 8.59 22.72 1.63
C SER A 188 8.60 23.98 2.50
N HIS A 189 7.51 24.19 3.25
CA HIS A 189 7.45 25.22 4.29
C HIS A 189 7.35 24.55 5.66
N LYS A 190 8.05 25.11 6.65
CA LYS A 190 7.94 24.66 8.05
C LYS A 190 6.57 25.10 8.60
N VAL A 191 5.67 24.14 8.76
CA VAL A 191 4.42 24.32 9.52
C VAL A 191 4.66 23.78 10.92
N GLY A 192 4.54 24.63 11.94
CA GLY A 192 4.60 24.18 13.33
C GLY A 192 3.42 23.26 13.65
N PHE A 193 3.69 22.18 14.38
CA PHE A 193 2.66 21.27 14.88
C PHE A 193 2.79 21.12 16.40
N ASN A 194 1.65 20.88 17.05
CA ASN A 194 1.61 20.48 18.45
C ASN A 194 1.52 18.96 18.51
N TRP A 195 2.23 18.33 19.45
CA TRP A 195 2.25 16.88 19.60
C TRP A 195 0.88 16.28 19.90
N LEU A 196 0.01 17.01 20.62
CA LEU A 196 -1.38 16.62 20.85
C LEU A 196 -2.33 17.30 19.85
N SER A 197 -2.25 16.88 18.59
CA SER A 197 -3.09 17.36 17.50
C SER A 197 -3.45 16.24 16.54
N ARG A 198 -4.56 16.42 15.81
CA ARG A 198 -4.95 15.48 14.74
C ARG A 198 -3.86 15.35 13.68
N ASP A 199 -3.18 16.44 13.32
CA ASP A 199 -2.07 16.41 12.36
C ASP A 199 -0.88 15.58 12.83
N ALA A 200 -0.49 15.68 14.11
CA ALA A 200 0.59 14.87 14.67
C ALA A 200 0.23 13.38 14.75
N LEU A 201 -1.00 13.04 15.18
CA LEU A 201 -1.45 11.64 15.28
C LEU A 201 -1.59 10.98 13.90
N LEU A 202 -2.04 11.72 12.89
CA LEU A 202 -2.07 11.25 11.51
C LEU A 202 -0.66 11.05 10.93
N LEU A 203 0.32 11.85 11.34
CA LEU A 203 1.73 11.64 10.97
C LEU A 203 2.28 10.36 11.59
N VAL A 204 2.00 10.11 12.88
CA VAL A 204 2.40 8.88 13.56
C VAL A 204 1.84 7.65 12.83
N ASN A 205 0.55 7.65 12.49
CA ASN A 205 -0.04 6.56 11.68
C ASN A 205 0.61 6.43 10.31
N ASN A 206 0.92 7.54 9.63
CA ASN A 206 1.64 7.51 8.36
C ASN A 206 3.01 6.83 8.50
N ILE A 207 3.76 7.15 9.56
CA ILE A 207 5.06 6.54 9.82
C ILE A 207 4.90 5.03 10.04
N PHE A 208 3.92 4.60 10.84
CA PHE A 208 3.64 3.17 11.03
C PHE A 208 3.29 2.46 9.72
N LEU A 209 2.43 3.04 8.88
CA LEU A 209 2.09 2.47 7.58
C LEU A 209 3.32 2.33 6.65
N VAL A 210 4.23 3.30 6.68
CA VAL A 210 5.49 3.22 5.92
C VAL A 210 6.43 2.15 6.50
N ILE A 211 6.55 2.05 7.83
CA ILE A 211 7.35 0.98 8.48
C ILE A 211 6.79 -0.40 8.13
N MET A 212 5.47 -0.56 8.17
CA MET A 212 4.80 -1.81 7.76
C MET A 212 5.05 -2.12 6.28
N THR A 213 4.99 -1.12 5.41
CA THR A 213 5.34 -1.28 3.98
C THR A 213 6.77 -1.77 3.81
N VAL A 214 7.75 -1.13 4.48
CA VAL A 214 9.17 -1.53 4.40
C VAL A 214 9.35 -2.95 4.93
N THR A 215 8.68 -3.31 6.01
CA THR A 215 8.74 -4.65 6.61
C THR A 215 8.25 -5.72 5.64
N VAL A 216 7.11 -5.48 4.98
CA VAL A 216 6.54 -6.39 3.98
C VAL A 216 7.43 -6.45 2.74
N LEU A 217 7.96 -5.30 2.29
CA LEU A 217 8.84 -5.21 1.13
C LEU A 217 10.12 -6.01 1.35
N LEU A 218 10.75 -5.86 2.52
CA LEU A 218 11.94 -6.61 2.90
C LEU A 218 11.65 -8.11 2.94
N GLY A 219 10.57 -8.53 3.62
CA GLY A 219 10.19 -9.95 3.68
C GLY A 219 9.91 -10.57 2.30
N THR A 220 9.40 -9.76 1.35
CA THR A 220 9.06 -10.21 0.00
C THR A 220 10.26 -10.21 -0.95
N VAL A 221 11.12 -9.20 -0.89
CA VAL A 221 12.23 -9.00 -1.84
C VAL A 221 13.52 -9.68 -1.37
N TYR A 222 13.74 -9.80 -0.06
CA TYR A 222 14.99 -10.38 0.47
C TYR A 222 15.25 -11.82 -0.02
N PRO A 223 14.26 -12.75 -0.05
CA PRO A 223 14.45 -14.06 -0.66
C PRO A 223 14.90 -14.02 -2.13
N LEU A 224 14.36 -13.07 -2.90
CA LEU A 224 14.69 -12.90 -4.32
C LEU A 224 16.12 -12.42 -4.51
N ILE A 225 16.59 -11.53 -3.63
CA ILE A 225 17.98 -11.06 -3.65
C ILE A 225 18.93 -12.24 -3.39
N LEU A 226 18.67 -13.07 -2.37
CA LEU A 226 19.52 -14.22 -2.05
C LEU A 226 19.57 -15.23 -3.19
N ASP A 227 18.42 -15.52 -3.81
CA ASP A 227 18.36 -16.42 -4.97
C ASP A 227 19.15 -15.84 -6.15
N SER A 228 19.00 -14.54 -6.44
CA SER A 228 19.72 -13.88 -7.54
C SER A 228 21.24 -13.83 -7.35
N LEU A 229 21.72 -13.85 -6.10
CA LEU A 229 23.14 -13.88 -5.75
C LEU A 229 23.71 -15.31 -5.64
N GLY A 230 22.87 -16.35 -5.82
CA GLY A 230 23.28 -17.74 -5.65
C GLY A 230 23.58 -18.12 -4.20
N LEU A 231 23.09 -17.36 -3.22
CA LEU A 231 23.34 -17.57 -1.78
C LEU A 231 22.35 -18.56 -1.13
N GLY A 232 21.46 -19.14 -1.93
CA GLY A 232 20.46 -20.13 -1.51
C GLY A 232 19.04 -19.61 -1.59
N LYS A 233 18.08 -20.54 -1.60
CA LYS A 233 16.64 -20.24 -1.61
C LYS A 233 16.10 -20.34 -0.19
N ILE A 234 15.60 -19.21 0.32
CA ILE A 234 14.85 -19.17 1.57
C ILE A 234 13.39 -18.81 1.26
N SER A 235 12.48 -19.19 2.16
CA SER A 235 11.10 -18.71 2.12
C SER A 235 10.79 -17.98 3.42
N VAL A 236 10.18 -16.81 3.29
CA VAL A 236 9.74 -16.00 4.43
C VAL A 236 8.23 -16.13 4.51
N GLY A 237 7.75 -16.75 5.58
CA GLY A 237 6.34 -17.07 5.77
C GLY A 237 5.67 -16.31 6.93
N PRO A 238 4.45 -16.72 7.32
CA PRO A 238 3.65 -16.06 8.35
C PRO A 238 4.37 -15.74 9.67
N PRO A 239 5.30 -16.57 10.22
CA PRO A 239 5.97 -16.22 11.47
C PRO A 239 6.71 -14.89 11.45
N TYR A 240 7.40 -14.56 10.36
CA TYR A 240 8.11 -13.27 10.22
C TYR A 240 7.12 -12.10 10.13
N PHE A 241 6.12 -12.23 9.25
CA PHE A 241 5.17 -11.14 9.02
C PHE A 241 4.27 -10.91 10.24
N ASN A 242 3.73 -11.95 10.87
CA ASN A 242 2.88 -11.81 12.04
C ASN A 242 3.63 -11.21 13.23
N ALA A 243 4.88 -11.63 13.48
CA ALA A 243 5.69 -11.10 14.58
C ALA A 243 5.93 -9.60 14.50
N LEU A 244 6.02 -9.04 13.29
CA LEU A 244 6.25 -7.61 13.07
C LEU A 244 4.95 -6.84 12.83
N PHE A 245 4.07 -7.35 11.98
CA PHE A 245 2.87 -6.66 11.53
C PHE A 245 1.80 -6.54 12.62
N VAL A 246 1.62 -7.57 13.46
CA VAL A 246 0.59 -7.56 14.52
C VAL A 246 0.88 -6.47 15.57
N PRO A 247 2.08 -6.39 16.19
CA PRO A 247 2.36 -5.31 17.15
C PRO A 247 2.26 -3.92 16.52
N LEU A 248 2.77 -3.74 15.30
CA LEU A 248 2.70 -2.45 14.59
C LEU A 248 1.24 -2.03 14.33
N THR A 249 0.38 -2.98 13.94
CA THR A 249 -1.04 -2.72 13.69
C THR A 249 -1.75 -2.34 14.99
N VAL A 250 -1.50 -3.04 16.09
CA VAL A 250 -2.11 -2.72 17.40
C VAL A 250 -1.76 -1.29 17.83
N VAL A 251 -0.49 -0.91 17.72
CA VAL A 251 -0.04 0.45 18.06
C VAL A 251 -0.67 1.48 17.12
N MET A 252 -0.71 1.21 15.82
CA MET A 252 -1.37 2.09 14.85
C MET A 252 -2.87 2.27 15.15
N CYS A 253 -3.59 1.20 15.51
CA CYS A 253 -5.02 1.28 15.86
C CYS A 253 -5.27 2.19 17.06
N ILE A 254 -4.39 2.17 18.08
CA ILE A 254 -4.47 3.10 19.22
C ILE A 254 -4.38 4.55 18.72
N PHE A 255 -3.36 4.88 17.94
CA PHE A 255 -3.17 6.24 17.40
C PHE A 255 -4.29 6.66 16.44
N MET A 256 -4.86 5.72 15.67
CA MET A 256 -6.03 5.96 14.82
C MET A 256 -7.27 6.32 15.65
N GLY A 257 -7.53 5.59 16.73
CA GLY A 257 -8.59 5.91 17.69
C GLY A 257 -8.43 7.32 18.27
N LEU A 258 -7.22 7.66 18.74
CA LEU A 258 -6.90 9.00 19.25
C LEU A 258 -7.08 10.10 18.16
N GLY A 259 -6.59 9.83 16.95
CA GLY A 259 -6.63 10.77 15.82
C GLY A 259 -8.04 11.15 15.38
N SER A 260 -8.98 10.20 15.44
CA SER A 260 -10.38 10.41 15.06
C SER A 260 -11.10 11.43 15.96
N VAL A 261 -10.75 11.48 17.25
CA VAL A 261 -11.43 12.29 18.28
C VAL A 261 -10.73 13.63 18.53
N THR A 262 -9.43 13.72 18.27
CA THR A 262 -8.64 14.95 18.44
C THR A 262 -8.99 16.04 17.43
N ARG A 263 -8.76 17.31 17.79
CA ARG A 263 -8.97 18.48 16.92
C ARG A 263 -7.69 18.79 16.14
N TRP A 264 -7.85 19.47 15.00
CA TRP A 264 -6.74 20.08 14.27
C TRP A 264 -6.03 21.14 15.14
N LYS A 265 -4.72 21.35 14.92
CA LYS A 265 -3.86 22.31 15.67
C LYS A 265 -3.55 21.89 17.10
N SER A 266 -4.55 21.78 17.97
CA SER A 266 -4.35 21.40 19.37
C SER A 266 -5.62 20.92 20.05
N MET A 267 -5.45 20.10 21.09
CA MET A 267 -6.49 19.70 22.02
C MET A 267 -5.90 19.60 23.43
N ALA A 268 -6.66 19.97 24.46
CA ALA A 268 -6.24 19.76 25.84
C ALA A 268 -6.38 18.27 26.22
N THR A 269 -5.41 17.72 26.95
CA THR A 269 -5.40 16.31 27.37
C THR A 269 -6.67 15.93 28.15
N LYS A 270 -7.18 16.84 29.00
CA LYS A 270 -8.41 16.63 29.77
C LYS A 270 -9.62 16.37 28.87
N ASP A 271 -9.73 17.10 27.75
CA ASP A 271 -10.84 16.92 26.80
C ASP A 271 -10.74 15.59 26.06
N LEU A 272 -9.52 15.14 25.75
CA LEU A 272 -9.28 13.86 25.10
C LEU A 272 -9.68 12.70 26.02
N VAL A 273 -9.23 12.71 27.27
CA VAL A 273 -9.58 11.70 28.28
C VAL A 273 -11.09 11.66 28.49
N ARG A 274 -11.73 12.83 28.65
CA ARG A 274 -13.20 12.92 28.82
C ARG A 274 -13.99 12.28 27.68
N LYS A 275 -13.46 12.31 26.45
CA LYS A 275 -14.13 11.70 25.29
C LYS A 275 -13.86 10.21 25.14
N LEU A 276 -12.70 9.72 25.59
CA LEU A 276 -12.25 8.36 25.33
C LEU A 276 -12.36 7.41 26.51
N TRP A 277 -12.55 7.89 27.74
CA TRP A 277 -12.52 7.01 28.91
C TRP A 277 -13.54 5.87 28.85
N LEU A 278 -14.77 6.13 28.39
CA LEU A 278 -15.80 5.08 28.22
C LEU A 278 -15.37 4.02 27.21
N ALA A 279 -14.83 4.46 26.06
CA ALA A 279 -14.35 3.55 25.02
C ALA A 279 -13.13 2.75 25.50
N GLY A 280 -12.23 3.38 26.26
CA GLY A 280 -11.06 2.72 26.85
C GLY A 280 -11.44 1.66 27.88
N VAL A 281 -12.40 1.95 28.76
CA VAL A 281 -12.92 0.96 29.72
C VAL A 281 -13.60 -0.19 28.99
N ALA A 282 -14.45 0.10 28.00
CA ALA A 282 -15.11 -0.94 27.20
C ALA A 282 -14.10 -1.84 26.48
N ALA A 283 -13.04 -1.27 25.92
CA ALA A 283 -11.98 -2.04 25.26
C ALA A 283 -11.23 -2.95 26.24
N LEU A 284 -10.94 -2.48 27.46
CA LEU A 284 -10.28 -3.30 28.49
C LEU A 284 -11.18 -4.44 28.97
N VAL A 285 -12.48 -4.19 29.13
CA VAL A 285 -13.45 -5.20 29.55
C VAL A 285 -13.62 -6.28 28.48
N LEU A 286 -13.67 -5.91 27.21
CA LEU A 286 -13.78 -6.87 26.10
C LEU A 286 -12.48 -7.65 25.82
N ALA A 287 -11.34 -7.12 26.28
CA ALA A 287 -10.04 -7.77 26.14
C ALA A 287 -9.73 -8.76 27.27
N CYS A 288 -10.49 -8.74 28.37
CA CYS A 288 -10.41 -9.68 29.50
C CYS A 288 -11.42 -10.81 29.33
#